data_AF-A0A350C2L0-F1
#
_entry.id   AF-A0A350C2L0-F1
#
_cell.length_a   1.000
_cell.length_b   1.000
_cell.length_c   1.000
_cell.angle_alpha   90.00
_cell.angle_beta   90.00
_cell.angle_gamma   90.00
#
_symmetry.space_group_name_H-M   'P 1'
#
loop_
_entity.id
_entity.type
_entity.pdbx_description
1 polymer ?
#
loop_
_entity_poly.entity_id
_entity_poly.type
_entity_poly.pdbx_seq_one_letter_code
_entity_poly.pdbx_strand_id
1 'polypeptide(L)'
;MSPTTIIAIIGLYFSLLMVVSWFTSRKADTETFFTAKRSSPWLLVAIGMIGASLSGVTFISLPGAVGAPHTYLSDSGDLLYNKNVGFSWMQMVIGFLIGYFVIATVLLPIYYKLGVSTIYSYLGDRFGPQSHKTGSAFFILSRVVGAAFRLFLVAIVLQEFLMDPLGVSFFWTVLITIVLIWVYTFSGGIKTIVVTDTLQTVCMLGAVIMTIYYIMQGLNTDFSGMVDMIQESQYSQMFFFDTGWVDPNNFYKQIISGALMAIVMTGLDQDMMQK
;
A
#
# COMPACT_ATOMS: atom_id res chain seq x y z
N MET A 1 -21.43 -9.73 10.97
CA MET A 1 -21.58 -10.71 9.87
C MET A 1 -21.22 -12.09 10.41
N SER A 2 -21.81 -13.18 9.90
CA SER A 2 -21.40 -14.52 10.36
C SER A 2 -20.02 -14.91 9.78
N PRO A 3 -19.20 -15.69 10.51
CA PRO A 3 -17.92 -16.22 10.02
C PRO A 3 -18.05 -16.95 8.67
N THR A 4 -19.18 -17.63 8.45
CA THR A 4 -19.50 -18.33 7.21
C THR A 4 -19.54 -17.41 5.99
N THR A 5 -20.09 -16.21 6.13
CA THR A 5 -20.14 -15.23 5.04
C THR A 5 -18.76 -14.71 4.69
N ILE A 6 -17.91 -14.47 5.71
CA ILE A 6 -16.53 -14.03 5.50
C ILE A 6 -15.73 -15.12 4.77
N ILE A 7 -15.84 -16.38 5.20
CA ILE A 7 -15.20 -17.52 4.51
C ILE A 7 -15.67 -17.62 3.06
N ALA A 8 -16.97 -17.50 2.82
CA ALA A 8 -17.53 -17.58 1.47
C ALA A 8 -16.98 -16.46 0.57
N ILE A 9 -16.91 -15.22 1.07
CA ILE A 9 -16.34 -14.09 0.32
C ILE A 9 -14.86 -14.31 0.02
N ILE A 10 -14.06 -14.71 1.02
CA ILE A 10 -12.63 -14.99 0.84
C ILE A 10 -12.44 -16.13 -0.15
N GLY A 11 -13.19 -17.22 -0.01
CA GLY A 11 -13.13 -18.38 -0.89
C GLY A 11 -13.51 -18.05 -2.34
N LEU A 12 -14.57 -17.27 -2.55
CA LEU A 12 -15.00 -16.80 -3.88
C LEU A 12 -13.92 -15.90 -4.51
N TYR A 13 -13.40 -14.95 -3.75
CA TYR A 13 -12.37 -14.02 -4.21
C TYR A 13 -11.07 -14.75 -4.56
N PHE A 14 -10.61 -15.66 -3.71
CA PHE A 14 -9.41 -16.45 -3.98
C PHE A 14 -9.59 -17.39 -5.17
N SER A 15 -10.78 -17.99 -5.32
CA SER A 15 -11.12 -18.80 -6.50
C SER A 15 -11.10 -17.98 -7.78
N LEU A 16 -11.64 -16.76 -7.76
CA LEU A 16 -11.58 -15.83 -8.88
C LEU A 16 -10.14 -15.50 -9.26
N LEU A 17 -9.29 -15.20 -8.26
CA LEU A 17 -7.86 -14.96 -8.48
C LEU A 17 -7.15 -16.16 -9.11
N MET A 18 -7.41 -17.37 -8.61
CA MET A 18 -6.81 -18.60 -9.16
C MET A 18 -7.27 -18.88 -10.60
N VAL A 19 -8.54 -18.64 -10.91
CA VAL A 19 -9.09 -18.79 -12.27
C VAL A 19 -8.43 -17.79 -13.22
N VAL A 20 -8.36 -16.50 -12.85
CA VAL A 20 -7.69 -15.47 -13.65
C VAL A 20 -6.20 -15.79 -13.83
N SER A 21 -5.55 -16.26 -12.76
CA SER A 21 -4.16 -16.67 -12.79
C SER A 21 -3.92 -17.81 -13.78
N TRP A 22 -4.76 -18.85 -13.73
CA TRP A 22 -4.66 -20.01 -14.61
C TRP A 22 -4.89 -19.67 -16.09
N PHE A 23 -5.85 -18.80 -16.40
CA PHE A 23 -6.07 -18.36 -17.79
C PHE A 23 -4.92 -17.50 -18.32
N THR A 24 -4.30 -16.70 -17.44
CA THR A 24 -3.22 -15.78 -17.82
C THR A 24 -1.86 -16.47 -17.93
N SER A 25 -1.62 -17.50 -17.12
CA SER A 25 -0.35 -18.25 -17.09
C SER A 25 -0.17 -19.22 -18.27
N ARG A 26 -1.27 -19.67 -18.89
CA ARG A 26 -1.29 -20.62 -20.02
C ARG A 26 -0.56 -20.18 -21.31
N LYS A 27 -0.08 -18.93 -21.38
CA LYS A 27 0.63 -18.37 -22.55
C LYS A 27 1.96 -17.67 -22.20
N ALA A 28 2.58 -18.01 -21.07
CA ALA A 28 3.82 -17.38 -20.63
C ALA A 28 5.05 -18.16 -21.12
N ASP A 29 5.85 -17.55 -22.00
CA ASP A 29 7.25 -17.94 -22.22
C ASP A 29 8.16 -17.28 -21.15
N THR A 30 9.41 -17.73 -20.99
CA THR A 30 10.35 -17.20 -19.98
C THR A 30 10.62 -15.69 -20.15
N GLU A 31 10.56 -15.17 -21.37
CA GLU A 31 10.76 -13.75 -21.68
C GLU A 31 9.53 -12.90 -21.24
N THR A 32 8.35 -13.46 -21.41
CA THR A 32 7.05 -12.97 -20.95
C THR A 32 6.97 -13.02 -19.43
N PHE A 33 7.64 -13.97 -18.78
CA PHE A 33 7.72 -14.08 -17.33
C PHE A 33 8.48 -12.92 -16.68
N PHE A 34 9.52 -12.37 -17.32
CA PHE A 34 10.36 -11.31 -16.72
C PHE A 34 10.06 -9.90 -17.22
N THR A 35 9.59 -9.73 -18.46
CA THR A 35 9.49 -8.40 -19.08
C THR A 35 8.11 -8.05 -19.63
N ALA A 36 7.18 -9.01 -19.65
CA ALA A 36 5.90 -8.90 -20.37
C ALA A 36 6.05 -8.34 -21.81
N LYS A 37 7.22 -8.55 -22.45
CA LYS A 37 7.60 -7.99 -23.76
C LYS A 37 7.52 -6.46 -23.88
N ARG A 38 7.59 -5.72 -22.75
CA ARG A 38 7.49 -4.25 -22.71
C ARG A 38 6.25 -3.68 -23.41
N SER A 39 5.20 -4.49 -23.58
CA SER A 39 3.98 -4.13 -24.34
C SER A 39 2.72 -4.10 -23.47
N SER A 40 2.89 -4.10 -22.15
CA SER A 40 1.78 -3.95 -21.21
C SER A 40 1.10 -2.59 -21.42
N PRO A 41 -0.24 -2.55 -21.59
CA PRO A 41 -0.97 -1.29 -21.72
C PRO A 41 -0.71 -0.40 -20.50
N TRP A 42 -0.26 0.83 -20.72
CA TRP A 42 0.15 1.74 -19.64
C TRP A 42 -0.96 1.97 -18.60
N LEU A 43 -2.23 1.95 -19.02
CA LEU A 43 -3.39 2.10 -18.12
C LEU A 43 -3.53 0.91 -17.16
N LEU A 44 -3.30 -0.31 -17.66
CA LEU A 44 -3.35 -1.53 -16.85
C LEU A 44 -2.21 -1.54 -15.83
N VAL A 45 -1.01 -1.12 -16.25
CA VAL A 45 0.13 -0.93 -15.36
C VAL A 45 -0.18 0.14 -14.31
N ALA A 46 -0.69 1.31 -14.71
CA ALA A 46 -1.02 2.40 -13.81
C ALA A 46 -2.05 1.99 -12.75
N ILE A 47 -3.11 1.29 -13.14
CA ILE A 47 -4.12 0.79 -12.19
C ILE A 47 -3.50 -0.26 -11.26
N GLY A 48 -2.75 -1.24 -11.79
CA GLY A 48 -2.06 -2.23 -10.95
C GLY A 48 -1.06 -1.60 -9.97
N MET A 49 -0.38 -0.52 -10.36
CA MET A 49 0.54 0.21 -9.50
C MET A 49 -0.16 0.90 -8.32
N ILE A 50 -1.43 1.32 -8.48
CA ILE A 50 -2.22 1.86 -7.36
C ILE A 50 -2.38 0.79 -6.28
N GLY A 51 -2.81 -0.43 -6.65
CA GLY A 51 -2.95 -1.54 -5.70
C GLY A 51 -1.62 -2.00 -5.10
N ALA A 52 -0.54 -1.97 -5.87
CA ALA A 52 0.78 -2.33 -5.36
C ALA A 52 1.36 -1.30 -4.37
N SER A 53 1.00 -0.02 -4.53
CA SER A 53 1.44 1.07 -3.65
C SER A 53 0.61 1.16 -2.37
N LEU A 54 -0.66 0.76 -2.44
CA LEU A 54 -1.58 0.73 -1.30
C LEU A 54 -1.48 -0.62 -0.57
N SER A 55 -1.80 -0.63 0.72
CA SER A 55 -1.80 -1.87 1.50
C SER A 55 -2.93 -1.86 2.53
N GLY A 56 -3.23 -3.03 3.10
CA GLY A 56 -4.17 -3.14 4.23
C GLY A 56 -3.80 -2.23 5.41
N VAL A 57 -2.51 -1.91 5.57
CA VAL A 57 -2.04 -0.92 6.55
C VAL A 57 -2.67 0.43 6.27
N THR A 58 -2.51 0.95 5.05
CA THR A 58 -3.07 2.24 4.62
C THR A 58 -4.59 2.27 4.77
N PHE A 59 -5.25 1.16 4.42
CA PHE A 59 -6.71 1.03 4.44
C PHE A 59 -7.29 1.15 5.85
N ILE A 60 -6.57 0.67 6.87
CA ILE A 60 -7.03 0.66 8.26
C ILE A 60 -6.48 1.88 9.01
N SER A 61 -5.19 2.17 8.84
CA SER A 61 -4.47 3.15 9.66
C SER A 61 -4.84 4.59 9.33
N LEU A 62 -5.05 4.93 8.04
CA LEU A 62 -5.36 6.32 7.68
C LEU A 62 -6.74 6.73 8.19
N PRO A 63 -7.84 5.99 7.92
CA PRO A 63 -9.14 6.34 8.48
C PRO A 63 -9.13 6.33 10.02
N GLY A 64 -8.43 5.36 10.63
CA GLY A 64 -8.30 5.28 12.08
C GLY A 64 -7.56 6.47 12.72
N ALA A 65 -6.66 7.12 11.98
CA ALA A 65 -5.92 8.27 12.48
C ALA A 65 -6.72 9.58 12.44
N VAL A 66 -7.71 9.69 11.55
CA VAL A 66 -8.52 10.92 11.35
C VAL A 66 -9.16 11.39 12.67
N GLY A 67 -9.74 10.46 13.43
CA GLY A 67 -10.42 10.74 14.70
C GLY A 67 -9.51 10.81 15.93
N ALA A 68 -8.20 10.60 15.77
CA ALA A 68 -7.27 10.64 16.90
C ALA A 68 -7.12 12.07 17.43
N PRO A 69 -7.02 12.27 18.76
CA PRO A 69 -6.80 13.59 19.33
C PRO A 69 -5.44 14.13 18.87
N HIS A 70 -5.30 15.45 18.68
CA HIS A 70 -4.04 16.02 18.19
C HIS A 70 -2.84 15.70 19.12
N THR A 71 -3.08 15.69 20.42
CA THR A 71 -2.07 15.35 21.44
C THR A 71 -2.55 14.23 22.37
N TYR A 72 -1.60 13.56 23.00
CA TYR A 72 -1.83 12.55 24.04
C TYR A 72 -0.71 12.60 25.08
N LEU A 73 -0.96 12.06 26.27
CA LEU A 73 0.06 11.91 27.31
C LEU A 73 0.72 10.54 27.17
N SER A 74 2.05 10.50 27.14
CA SER A 74 2.80 9.25 27.22
C SER A 74 2.69 8.61 28.62
N ASP A 75 3.11 7.35 28.74
CA ASP A 75 3.21 6.68 30.05
C ASP A 75 4.19 7.41 30.99
N SER A 76 5.15 8.16 30.45
CA SER A 76 6.07 9.03 31.20
C SER A 76 5.47 10.38 31.60
N GLY A 77 4.25 10.71 31.14
CA GLY A 77 3.58 11.98 31.42
C GLY A 77 3.90 13.12 30.45
N ASP A 78 4.64 12.84 29.36
CA ASP A 78 4.99 13.83 28.36
C ASP A 78 3.85 14.08 27.38
N LEU A 79 3.58 15.34 27.05
CA LEU A 79 2.64 15.70 25.99
C LEU A 79 3.27 15.42 24.62
N LEU A 80 2.73 14.43 23.92
CA LEU A 80 3.15 14.00 22.58
C LEU A 80 2.06 14.30 21.56
N TYR A 81 2.44 14.28 20.28
CA TYR A 81 1.56 14.55 19.16
C TYR A 81 1.19 13.27 18.43
N ASN A 82 -0.09 13.08 18.14
CA ASN A 82 -0.53 12.05 17.21
C ASN A 82 -0.17 12.45 15.78
N LYS A 83 0.08 11.45 14.93
CA LYS A 83 0.38 11.66 13.53
C LYS A 83 -0.90 11.48 12.71
N ASN A 84 -1.01 12.24 11.62
CA ASN A 84 -2.07 12.10 10.63
C ASN A 84 -3.47 12.34 11.20
N VAL A 85 -3.59 13.29 12.14
CA VAL A 85 -4.89 13.66 12.72
C VAL A 85 -5.71 14.50 11.75
N GLY A 86 -7.03 14.38 11.84
CA GLY A 86 -7.93 14.97 10.87
C GLY A 86 -7.55 14.55 9.45
N PHE A 87 -7.52 15.51 8.52
CA PHE A 87 -7.14 15.28 7.12
C PHE A 87 -5.70 15.71 6.83
N SER A 88 -4.83 15.80 7.85
CA SER A 88 -3.44 16.27 7.69
C SER A 88 -2.60 15.44 6.73
N TRP A 89 -2.95 14.17 6.53
CA TRP A 89 -2.32 13.27 5.55
C TRP A 89 -2.42 13.80 4.11
N MET A 90 -3.41 14.62 3.77
CA MET A 90 -3.49 15.20 2.43
C MET A 90 -2.32 16.13 2.13
N GLN A 91 -1.67 16.72 3.14
CA GLN A 91 -0.43 17.47 2.97
C GLN A 91 0.72 16.56 2.50
N MET A 92 0.79 15.33 3.03
CA MET A 92 1.72 14.29 2.57
C MET A 92 1.43 13.92 1.11
N VAL A 93 0.15 13.80 0.73
CA VAL A 93 -0.27 13.51 -0.65
C VAL A 93 0.18 14.61 -1.61
N ILE A 94 0.10 15.89 -1.23
CA ILE A 94 0.67 17.00 -2.00
C ILE A 94 2.18 16.83 -2.15
N GLY A 95 2.87 16.44 -1.08
CA GLY A 95 4.31 16.09 -1.13
C GLY A 95 4.61 14.96 -2.11
N PHE A 96 3.77 13.91 -2.17
CA PHE A 96 3.95 12.82 -3.14
C PHE A 96 3.94 13.31 -4.58
N LEU A 97 3.09 14.28 -4.93
CA LEU A 97 3.07 14.86 -6.29
C LEU A 97 4.43 15.48 -6.67
N ILE A 98 5.06 16.18 -5.73
CA ILE A 98 6.40 16.75 -5.91
C ILE A 98 7.44 15.63 -6.07
N GLY A 99 7.37 14.60 -5.24
CA GLY A 99 8.27 13.45 -5.35
C GLY A 99 8.13 12.71 -6.68
N TYR A 100 6.90 12.46 -7.14
CA TYR A 100 6.64 11.86 -8.45
C TYR A 100 7.14 12.73 -9.61
N PHE A 101 7.04 14.06 -9.50
CA PHE A 101 7.62 14.96 -10.49
C PHE A 101 9.15 14.80 -10.58
N VAL A 102 9.84 14.70 -9.44
CA VAL A 102 11.29 14.43 -9.40
C VAL A 102 11.63 13.06 -9.98
N ILE A 103 10.86 12.03 -9.63
CA ILE A 103 11.04 10.68 -10.18
C ILE A 103 10.93 10.70 -11.71
N ALA A 104 9.88 11.35 -12.23
CA ALA A 104 9.60 11.39 -13.65
C ALA A 104 10.65 12.19 -14.46
N THR A 105 11.16 13.28 -13.90
CA THR A 105 12.04 14.21 -14.62
C THR A 105 13.53 13.96 -14.39
N VAL A 106 13.90 13.30 -13.30
CA VAL A 106 15.31 13.10 -12.92
C VAL A 106 15.66 11.62 -12.88
N LEU A 107 14.96 10.83 -12.06
CA LEU A 107 15.35 9.44 -11.80
C LEU A 107 15.08 8.53 -13.01
N LEU A 108 13.87 8.58 -13.59
CA LEU A 108 13.53 7.76 -14.75
C LEU A 108 14.51 8.01 -15.93
N PRO A 109 14.79 9.25 -16.37
CA PRO A 109 15.74 9.49 -17.45
C PRO A 109 17.14 8.91 -17.20
N ILE A 110 17.63 8.95 -15.95
CA ILE A 110 18.92 8.38 -15.58
C ILE A 110 18.91 6.86 -15.73
N TYR A 111 17.90 6.18 -15.19
CA TYR A 111 17.82 4.72 -15.24
C TYR A 111 17.66 4.19 -16.66
N TYR A 112 16.81 4.83 -17.47
CA TYR A 112 16.64 4.48 -18.87
C TYR A 112 17.94 4.67 -19.68
N LYS A 113 18.70 5.75 -19.40
CA LYS A 113 20.00 5.98 -20.06
C LYS A 113 21.04 4.94 -19.69
N LEU A 114 21.04 4.47 -18.44
CA LEU A 114 22.01 3.49 -17.94
C LEU A 114 21.64 2.04 -18.31
N GLY A 115 20.39 1.78 -18.69
CA GLY A 115 19.94 0.44 -19.10
C GLY A 115 20.08 -0.63 -18.00
N VAL A 116 20.09 -0.20 -16.73
CA VAL A 116 20.29 -1.09 -15.59
C VAL A 116 19.08 -1.99 -15.36
N SER A 117 19.32 -3.28 -15.13
CA SER A 117 18.27 -4.23 -14.76
C SER A 117 17.82 -4.06 -13.31
N THR A 118 18.70 -3.54 -12.45
CA THR A 118 18.38 -3.14 -11.08
C THR A 118 18.99 -1.79 -10.72
N ILE A 119 18.28 -1.00 -9.91
CA ILE A 119 18.80 0.27 -9.37
C ILE A 119 20.03 0.05 -8.48
N TYR A 120 20.22 -1.15 -7.92
CA TYR A 120 21.39 -1.51 -7.11
C TYR A 120 22.60 -1.90 -7.97
N SER A 121 22.39 -2.34 -9.20
CA SER A 121 23.47 -2.58 -10.17
C SER A 121 24.22 -1.27 -10.46
N TYR A 122 23.52 -0.14 -10.49
CA TYR A 122 24.14 1.18 -10.58
C TYR A 122 25.13 1.45 -9.44
N LEU A 123 24.86 0.99 -8.21
CA LEU A 123 25.81 1.13 -7.11
C LEU A 123 27.08 0.31 -7.36
N GLY A 124 26.95 -0.84 -8.03
CA GLY A 124 28.06 -1.66 -8.48
C GLY A 124 28.94 -0.94 -9.51
N ASP A 125 28.32 -0.40 -10.54
CA ASP A 125 29.02 0.30 -11.62
C ASP A 125 29.69 1.59 -11.13
N ARG A 126 29.05 2.29 -10.20
CA ARG A 126 29.52 3.60 -9.71
C ARG A 126 30.51 3.50 -8.55
N PHE A 127 30.29 2.58 -7.61
CA PHE A 127 31.01 2.51 -6.33
C PHE A 127 31.62 1.13 -6.05
N GLY A 128 31.52 0.19 -6.98
CA GLY A 128 32.10 -1.13 -6.88
C GLY A 128 31.22 -2.20 -6.22
N PRO A 129 31.69 -3.46 -6.22
CA PRO A 129 30.89 -4.63 -5.88
C PRO A 129 30.41 -4.66 -4.42
N GLN A 130 31.12 -4.02 -3.49
CA GLN A 130 30.69 -3.98 -2.10
C GLN A 130 29.44 -3.12 -1.91
N SER A 131 29.36 -1.97 -2.60
CA SER A 131 28.20 -1.08 -2.55
C SER A 131 26.95 -1.74 -3.13
N HIS A 132 27.10 -2.48 -4.23
CA HIS A 132 26.02 -3.30 -4.80
C HIS A 132 25.51 -4.31 -3.77
N LYS A 133 26.39 -5.16 -3.21
CA LYS A 133 25.99 -6.20 -2.25
C LYS A 133 25.30 -5.61 -1.02
N THR A 134 25.83 -4.52 -0.48
CA THR A 134 25.23 -3.84 0.68
C THR A 134 23.86 -3.26 0.35
N GLY A 135 23.71 -2.56 -0.79
CA GLY A 135 22.42 -2.01 -1.23
C GLY A 135 21.36 -3.09 -1.42
N SER A 136 21.71 -4.18 -2.13
CA SER A 136 20.80 -5.30 -2.32
C SER A 136 20.43 -6.01 -1.02
N ALA A 137 21.37 -6.16 -0.08
CA ALA A 137 21.09 -6.77 1.23
C ALA A 137 20.09 -5.93 2.05
N PHE A 138 20.29 -4.60 2.11
CA PHE A 138 19.35 -3.71 2.78
C PHE A 138 17.97 -3.68 2.11
N PHE A 139 17.92 -3.78 0.78
CA PHE A 139 16.65 -3.91 0.06
C PHE A 139 15.90 -5.19 0.44
N ILE A 140 16.58 -6.34 0.44
CA ILE A 140 15.94 -7.61 0.83
C ILE A 140 15.47 -7.53 2.28
N LEU A 141 16.29 -7.00 3.19
CA LEU A 141 15.93 -6.84 4.59
C LEU A 141 14.71 -5.93 4.76
N SER A 142 14.69 -4.75 4.15
CA SER A 142 13.58 -3.81 4.25
C SER A 142 12.29 -4.39 3.67
N ARG A 143 12.39 -5.15 2.57
CA ARG A 143 11.26 -5.83 1.93
C ARG A 143 10.70 -6.96 2.79
N VAL A 144 11.56 -7.78 3.40
CA VAL A 144 11.13 -8.85 4.32
C VAL A 144 10.42 -8.27 5.54
N VAL A 145 11.01 -7.25 6.17
CA VAL A 145 10.41 -6.58 7.34
C VAL A 145 9.08 -5.92 6.98
N GLY A 146 9.04 -5.16 5.88
CA GLY A 146 7.81 -4.52 5.42
C GLY A 146 6.69 -5.51 5.07
N ALA A 147 7.03 -6.63 4.42
CA ALA A 147 6.07 -7.70 4.11
C ALA A 147 5.54 -8.37 5.40
N ALA A 148 6.41 -8.63 6.38
CA ALA A 148 6.02 -9.21 7.66
C ALA A 148 5.04 -8.31 8.42
N PHE A 149 5.29 -7.00 8.50
CA PHE A 149 4.36 -6.05 9.15
C PHE A 149 3.01 -5.96 8.44
N ARG A 150 2.99 -5.93 7.10
CA ARG A 150 1.72 -5.95 6.33
C ARG A 150 0.94 -7.23 6.60
N LEU A 151 1.60 -8.39 6.57
CA LEU A 151 0.96 -9.67 6.87
C LEU A 151 0.42 -9.70 8.30
N PHE A 152 1.19 -9.22 9.27
CA PHE A 152 0.79 -9.18 10.67
C PHE A 152 -0.50 -8.37 10.87
N LEU A 153 -0.60 -7.20 10.25
CA LEU A 153 -1.81 -6.37 10.34
C LEU A 153 -3.03 -7.04 9.73
N VAL A 154 -2.88 -7.68 8.57
CA VAL A 154 -3.97 -8.45 7.95
C VAL A 154 -4.36 -9.66 8.82
N ALA A 155 -3.38 -10.35 9.39
CA ALA A 155 -3.61 -11.51 10.25
C ALA A 155 -4.36 -11.15 11.53
N ILE A 156 -4.10 -9.99 12.14
CA ILE A 156 -4.86 -9.51 13.31
C ILE A 156 -6.33 -9.28 12.96
N VAL A 157 -6.61 -8.63 11.82
CA VAL A 157 -8.00 -8.42 11.38
C VAL A 157 -8.69 -9.74 11.10
N LEU A 158 -8.01 -10.67 10.43
CA LEU A 158 -8.54 -12.00 10.18
C LEU A 158 -8.75 -12.79 11.48
N GLN A 159 -7.86 -12.60 12.47
CA GLN A 159 -7.98 -13.21 13.78
C GLN A 159 -9.27 -12.76 14.46
N GLU A 160 -9.43 -11.46 14.67
CA GLU A 160 -10.54 -10.84 15.39
C GLU A 160 -11.90 -11.20 14.77
N PHE A 161 -12.03 -11.06 13.44
CA PHE A 161 -13.34 -11.14 12.78
C PHE A 161 -13.70 -12.54 12.29
N LEU A 162 -12.73 -13.43 12.09
CA LEU A 162 -12.98 -14.75 11.52
C LEU A 162 -12.51 -15.90 12.42
N MET A 163 -11.28 -15.86 12.91
CA MET A 163 -10.66 -17.03 13.53
C MET A 163 -10.98 -17.16 15.02
N ASP A 164 -11.08 -16.04 15.76
CA ASP A 164 -11.50 -16.02 17.16
C ASP A 164 -12.92 -16.58 17.35
N PRO A 165 -13.94 -16.19 16.54
CA PRO A 165 -15.26 -16.83 16.58
C PRO A 165 -15.26 -18.33 16.31
N LEU A 166 -14.22 -18.85 15.64
CA LEU A 166 -14.05 -20.27 15.32
C LEU A 166 -13.16 -21.00 16.32
N GLY A 167 -12.60 -20.30 17.33
CA GLY A 167 -11.69 -20.88 18.32
C GLY A 167 -10.31 -21.26 17.75
N VAL A 168 -9.90 -20.67 16.63
CA VAL A 168 -8.61 -20.93 15.98
C VAL A 168 -7.55 -19.97 16.52
N SER A 169 -6.40 -20.50 16.97
CA SER A 169 -5.33 -19.67 17.53
C SER A 169 -4.60 -18.85 16.46
N PHE A 170 -4.01 -17.72 16.89
CA PHE A 170 -3.27 -16.81 16.01
C PHE A 170 -2.16 -17.48 15.18
N PHE A 171 -1.49 -18.48 15.74
CA PHE A 171 -0.48 -19.26 15.02
C PHE A 171 -1.03 -19.88 13.74
N TRP A 172 -2.22 -20.51 13.82
CA TRP A 172 -2.86 -21.14 12.68
C TRP A 172 -3.35 -20.11 11.66
N THR A 173 -3.85 -18.96 12.12
CA THR A 173 -4.25 -17.84 11.26
C THR A 173 -3.10 -17.35 10.38
N VAL A 174 -1.93 -17.13 10.99
CA VAL A 174 -0.72 -16.72 10.27
C VAL A 174 -0.27 -17.82 9.31
N LEU A 175 -0.21 -19.08 9.75
CA LEU A 175 0.23 -20.19 8.92
C LEU A 175 -0.66 -20.38 7.68
N ILE A 176 -1.98 -20.40 7.86
CA ILE A 176 -2.95 -20.54 6.77
C ILE A 176 -2.80 -19.38 5.77
N THR A 177 -2.66 -18.16 6.27
CA THR A 177 -2.47 -16.97 5.43
C THR A 177 -1.19 -17.07 4.59
N ILE A 178 -0.07 -17.49 5.19
CA ILE A 178 1.20 -17.70 4.47
C ILE A 178 1.04 -18.78 3.39
N VAL A 179 0.40 -19.90 3.71
CA VAL A 179 0.18 -20.99 2.76
C VAL A 179 -0.68 -20.52 1.57
N LEU A 180 -1.75 -19.77 1.82
CA LEU A 180 -2.61 -19.22 0.76
C LEU A 180 -1.83 -18.25 -0.14
N ILE A 181 -1.05 -17.33 0.45
CA ILE A 181 -0.20 -16.41 -0.31
C ILE A 181 0.79 -17.20 -1.17
N TRP A 182 1.45 -18.21 -0.58
CA TRP A 182 2.46 -19.03 -1.27
C TRP A 182 1.86 -19.81 -2.44
N VAL A 183 0.72 -20.48 -2.26
CA VAL A 183 0.02 -21.21 -3.33
C VAL A 183 -0.31 -20.29 -4.51
N TYR A 184 -0.80 -19.10 -4.19
CA TYR A 184 -1.16 -18.09 -5.20
C TYR A 184 0.07 -17.53 -5.93
N THR A 185 1.12 -17.14 -5.20
CA THR A 185 2.34 -16.55 -5.80
C THR A 185 3.17 -17.57 -6.57
N PHE A 186 3.24 -18.82 -6.11
CA PHE A 186 3.96 -19.88 -6.83
C PHE A 186 3.35 -20.17 -8.21
N SER A 187 2.07 -19.88 -8.40
CA SER A 187 1.32 -20.21 -9.62
C SER A 187 1.34 -19.12 -10.71
N GLY A 188 1.86 -17.92 -10.46
CA GLY A 188 1.69 -16.74 -11.33
C GLY A 188 2.96 -15.92 -11.56
N GLY A 189 3.57 -16.02 -12.75
CA GLY A 189 4.66 -15.14 -13.18
C GLY A 189 4.25 -13.67 -13.41
N ILE A 190 5.18 -12.76 -13.73
CA ILE A 190 4.95 -11.29 -13.76
C ILE A 190 3.75 -10.89 -14.63
N LYS A 191 3.55 -11.48 -15.81
CA LYS A 191 2.37 -11.18 -16.65
C LYS A 191 1.04 -11.47 -15.95
N THR A 192 1.01 -12.51 -15.13
CA THR A 192 -0.16 -12.85 -14.32
C THR A 192 -0.34 -11.83 -13.20
N ILE A 193 0.76 -11.42 -12.57
CA ILE A 193 0.78 -10.42 -11.50
C ILE A 193 0.14 -9.10 -11.95
N VAL A 194 0.47 -8.57 -13.13
CA VAL A 194 -0.12 -7.27 -13.56
C VAL A 194 -1.64 -7.33 -13.70
N VAL A 195 -2.18 -8.43 -14.25
CA VAL A 195 -3.64 -8.62 -14.40
C VAL A 195 -4.29 -8.81 -13.05
N THR A 196 -3.70 -9.63 -12.18
CA THR A 196 -4.24 -9.85 -10.85
C THR A 196 -4.16 -8.59 -9.99
N ASP A 197 -3.05 -7.83 -10.03
CA ASP A 197 -2.90 -6.55 -9.32
C ASP A 197 -4.00 -5.56 -9.74
N THR A 198 -4.33 -5.53 -11.03
CA THR A 198 -5.43 -4.71 -11.55
C THR A 198 -6.77 -5.14 -10.95
N LEU A 199 -7.06 -6.45 -10.95
CA LEU A 199 -8.29 -6.99 -10.34
C LEU A 199 -8.35 -6.67 -8.84
N GLN A 200 -7.25 -6.89 -8.10
CA GLN A 200 -7.14 -6.59 -6.67
C GLN A 200 -7.39 -5.10 -6.41
N THR A 201 -6.81 -4.22 -7.24
CA THR A 201 -7.01 -2.76 -7.14
C THR A 201 -8.48 -2.39 -7.35
N VAL A 202 -9.12 -2.93 -8.38
CA VAL A 202 -10.53 -2.65 -8.67
C VAL A 202 -11.43 -3.15 -7.52
N CYS A 203 -11.18 -4.36 -7.01
CA CYS A 203 -11.90 -4.90 -5.87
C CYS A 203 -11.70 -4.03 -4.61
N MET A 204 -10.48 -3.57 -4.35
CA MET A 204 -10.17 -2.69 -3.23
C MET A 204 -10.88 -1.34 -3.34
N LEU A 205 -10.83 -0.69 -4.51
CA LEU A 205 -11.54 0.58 -4.74
C LEU A 205 -13.06 0.40 -4.62
N GLY A 206 -13.59 -0.70 -5.15
CA GLY A 206 -14.99 -1.07 -4.98
C GLY A 206 -15.37 -1.27 -3.51
N ALA A 207 -14.51 -1.92 -2.72
CA ALA A 207 -14.72 -2.09 -1.28
C ALA A 207 -14.73 -0.76 -0.53
N VAL A 208 -13.87 0.21 -0.88
CA VAL A 208 -13.92 1.56 -0.31
C VAL A 208 -15.25 2.24 -0.63
N ILE A 209 -15.68 2.22 -1.89
CA ILE A 209 -16.93 2.86 -2.32
C ILE A 209 -18.12 2.24 -1.59
N MET A 210 -18.18 0.91 -1.50
CA MET A 210 -19.22 0.20 -0.76
C MET A 210 -19.19 0.52 0.73
N THR A 211 -18.00 0.66 1.33
CA THR A 211 -17.84 1.03 2.74
C THR A 211 -18.40 2.43 3.00
N ILE A 212 -18.04 3.42 2.16
CA ILE A 212 -18.57 4.79 2.25
C ILE A 212 -20.09 4.77 2.10
N TYR A 213 -20.62 4.01 1.15
CA TYR A 213 -22.05 3.87 0.93
C TYR A 213 -22.79 3.26 2.14
N TYR A 214 -22.28 2.19 2.74
CA TYR A 214 -22.90 1.59 3.92
C TYR A 214 -22.77 2.46 5.17
N ILE A 215 -21.69 3.22 5.31
CA ILE A 215 -21.57 4.25 6.36
C ILE A 215 -22.62 5.33 6.16
N MET A 216 -22.80 5.82 4.93
CA MET A 216 -23.84 6.80 4.58
C MET A 216 -25.23 6.31 5.01
N GLN A 217 -25.57 5.07 4.66
CA GLN A 217 -26.83 4.46 5.06
C GLN A 217 -26.93 4.30 6.58
N GLY A 218 -25.86 3.86 7.24
CA GLY A 218 -25.82 3.70 8.71
C GLY A 218 -26.00 5.02 9.47
N LEU A 219 -25.58 6.13 8.87
CA LEU A 219 -25.80 7.50 9.38
C LEU A 219 -27.17 8.08 8.97
N ASN A 220 -28.00 7.33 8.24
CA ASN A 220 -29.30 7.76 7.70
C ASN A 220 -29.20 9.08 6.91
N THR A 221 -28.15 9.23 6.12
CA THR A 221 -27.88 10.44 5.34
C THR A 221 -27.80 10.13 3.85
N ASP A 222 -27.77 11.16 3.02
CA ASP A 222 -27.47 11.06 1.59
C ASP A 222 -26.08 11.65 1.29
N PHE A 223 -25.70 11.71 0.02
CA PHE A 223 -24.39 12.22 -0.36
C PHE A 223 -24.20 13.69 0.05
N SER A 224 -25.25 14.52 -0.06
CA SER A 224 -25.18 15.93 0.34
C SER A 224 -24.96 16.04 1.84
N GLY A 225 -25.78 15.34 2.63
CA GLY A 225 -25.66 15.35 4.08
C GLY A 225 -24.32 14.80 4.59
N MET A 226 -23.70 13.85 3.87
CA MET A 226 -22.34 13.41 4.17
C MET A 226 -21.32 14.54 3.96
N VAL A 227 -21.43 15.28 2.85
CA VAL A 227 -20.54 16.42 2.58
C VAL A 227 -20.70 17.49 3.65
N ASP A 228 -21.93 17.81 4.04
CA ASP A 228 -22.22 18.79 5.08
C ASP A 228 -21.60 18.36 6.43
N MET A 229 -21.81 17.09 6.83
CA MET A 229 -21.21 16.53 8.04
C MET A 229 -19.68 16.56 8.05
N ILE A 230 -19.04 16.31 6.90
CA ILE A 230 -17.59 16.43 6.78
C ILE A 230 -17.21 17.90 6.93
N GLN A 231 -17.83 18.82 6.21
CA GLN A 231 -17.47 20.25 6.27
C GLN A 231 -17.61 20.85 7.68
N GLU A 232 -18.61 20.43 8.44
CA GLU A 232 -18.85 20.89 9.82
C GLU A 232 -17.96 20.17 10.85
N SER A 233 -17.32 19.05 10.48
CA SER A 233 -16.51 18.27 11.39
C SER A 233 -15.17 18.94 11.69
N GLN A 234 -14.82 18.99 12.98
CA GLN A 234 -13.48 19.37 13.44
C GLN A 234 -12.38 18.46 12.87
N TYR A 235 -12.71 17.23 12.46
CA TYR A 235 -11.74 16.31 11.87
C TYR A 235 -11.37 16.68 10.44
N SER A 236 -12.10 17.56 9.77
CA SER A 236 -11.86 17.90 8.36
C SER A 236 -10.72 18.89 8.14
N GLN A 237 -10.06 19.32 9.22
CA GLN A 237 -8.87 20.16 9.11
C GLN A 237 -7.77 19.43 8.32
N MET A 238 -7.38 20.05 7.21
CA MET A 238 -6.34 19.53 6.32
C MET A 238 -4.98 20.16 6.57
N PHE A 239 -4.96 21.46 6.85
CA PHE A 239 -3.72 22.23 6.90
C PHE A 239 -3.33 22.64 8.32
N PHE A 240 -2.06 22.41 8.67
CA PHE A 240 -1.48 22.67 9.99
C PHE A 240 -0.23 23.54 9.83
N PHE A 241 -0.41 24.86 9.67
CA PHE A 241 0.70 25.79 9.45
C PHE A 241 1.37 26.24 10.75
N ASP A 242 0.59 26.51 11.80
CA ASP A 242 1.03 27.23 13.00
C ASP A 242 1.32 26.32 14.21
N THR A 243 1.58 25.03 13.98
CA THR A 243 1.76 24.04 15.05
C THR A 243 3.21 23.88 15.54
N GLY A 244 4.15 24.61 14.92
CA GLY A 244 5.59 24.51 15.22
C GLY A 244 6.25 23.24 14.66
N TRP A 245 7.58 23.16 14.73
CA TRP A 245 8.34 22.07 14.10
C TRP A 245 8.27 20.73 14.87
N VAL A 246 7.87 20.76 16.14
CA VAL A 246 7.72 19.56 16.97
C VAL A 246 6.52 18.73 16.50
N ASP A 247 5.44 19.38 16.08
CA ASP A 247 4.25 18.71 15.58
C ASP A 247 4.56 17.92 14.28
N PRO A 248 4.33 16.60 14.26
CA PRO A 248 4.47 15.81 13.05
C PRO A 248 3.45 16.17 11.95
N ASN A 249 2.34 16.85 12.27
CA ASN A 249 1.33 17.25 11.30
C ASN A 249 1.67 18.59 10.61
N ASN A 250 2.74 19.27 11.02
CA ASN A 250 3.13 20.54 10.43
C ASN A 250 3.21 20.47 8.89
N PHE A 251 2.61 21.45 8.22
CA PHE A 251 2.46 21.52 6.76
C PHE A 251 3.77 21.29 6.01
N TYR A 252 4.82 22.05 6.35
CA TYR A 252 6.10 21.98 5.64
C TYR A 252 6.78 20.64 5.87
N LYS A 253 6.74 20.13 7.11
CA LYS A 253 7.28 18.82 7.46
C LYS A 253 6.59 17.71 6.66
N GLN A 254 5.27 17.74 6.57
CA GLN A 254 4.47 16.74 5.86
C GLN A 254 4.72 16.77 4.35
N ILE A 255 4.79 17.96 3.72
CA ILE A 255 5.09 18.08 2.29
C ILE A 255 6.50 17.57 1.97
N ILE A 256 7.51 17.99 2.74
CA ILE A 256 8.90 17.55 2.52
C ILE A 256 8.99 16.03 2.74
N SER A 257 8.37 15.53 3.82
CA SER A 257 8.32 14.09 4.10
C SER A 257 7.64 13.34 2.96
N GLY A 258 6.58 13.88 2.36
CA GLY A 258 5.88 13.28 1.22
C GLY A 258 6.77 13.21 0.00
N ALA A 259 7.42 14.30 -0.37
CA ALA A 259 8.31 14.31 -1.53
C ALA A 259 9.44 13.29 -1.36
N LEU A 260 10.10 13.27 -0.20
CA LEU A 260 11.16 12.31 0.09
C LEU A 260 10.65 10.87 0.16
N MET A 261 9.47 10.64 0.75
CA MET A 261 8.90 9.31 0.86
C MET A 261 8.49 8.74 -0.48
N ALA A 262 7.92 9.55 -1.39
CA ALA A 262 7.67 9.12 -2.77
C ALA A 262 8.99 8.75 -3.48
N ILE A 263 10.03 9.58 -3.35
CA ILE A 263 11.36 9.29 -3.93
C ILE A 263 11.92 7.97 -3.38
N VAL A 264 11.87 7.73 -2.08
CA VAL A 264 12.41 6.52 -1.47
C VAL A 264 11.58 5.28 -1.80
N MET A 265 10.25 5.36 -1.66
CA MET A 265 9.37 4.20 -1.79
C MET A 265 9.03 3.84 -3.23
N THR A 266 9.13 4.79 -4.16
CA THR A 266 8.87 4.55 -5.59
C THR A 266 10.13 4.72 -6.42
N GLY A 267 10.84 5.84 -6.30
CA GLY A 267 11.97 6.17 -7.16
C GLY A 267 13.24 5.34 -6.89
N LEU A 268 13.45 4.94 -5.63
CA LEU A 268 14.61 4.16 -5.17
C LEU A 268 14.23 2.74 -4.75
N ASP A 269 13.06 2.28 -5.20
CA ASP A 269 12.57 0.95 -4.90
C ASP A 269 12.54 0.08 -6.15
N GLN A 270 13.22 -1.06 -6.10
CA GLN A 270 13.40 -1.93 -7.26
C GLN A 270 12.08 -2.49 -7.80
N ASP A 271 11.12 -2.82 -6.92
CA ASP A 271 9.85 -3.44 -7.33
C ASP A 271 8.96 -2.43 -8.06
N MET A 272 8.97 -1.17 -7.62
CA MET A 272 8.23 -0.09 -8.29
C MET A 272 8.90 0.35 -9.58
N MET A 273 10.23 0.44 -9.60
CA MET A 273 10.99 0.88 -10.78
C MET A 273 11.04 -0.16 -11.91
N GLN A 274 10.77 -1.44 -11.61
CA GLN A 274 10.70 -2.50 -12.62
C GLN A 274 9.40 -2.48 -13.45
N LYS A 275 8.34 -1.84 -12.94
CA LYS A 275 7.03 -1.75 -13.59
C LYS A 275 6.98 -0.58 -14.58
#